data_AF-A0A7C4V245-F1
#
_entry.id   AF-A0A7C4V245-F1
#
_cell.length_a   1.000
_cell.length_b   1.000
_cell.length_c   1.000
_cell.angle_alpha   90.00
_cell.angle_beta   90.00
_cell.angle_gamma   90.00
#
_symmetry.space_group_name_H-M   'P 1'
#
loop_
_entity.id
_entity.type
_entity.pdbx_description
1 polymer ?
#
loop_
_entity_poly.entity_id
_entity_poly.type
_entity_poly.pdbx_seq_one_letter_code
_entity_poly.pdbx_strand_id
1 'polypeptide(L)'
;MDAQINPTEWEEKLETALICLISLCRDMGQALASRDANSVLEISKKQEKAVENVQNLLDKAPNAASRNLRELAKELCLLNDLNVRMLLDELETTRFLLHAYGAAQSPVYTESGQTDLRGDPIAINIVG
;
A
#
# COMPACT_ATOMS: atom_id res chain seq x y z
N MET A 1 6.17 -40.27 11.98
CA MET A 1 7.31 -39.87 12.83
C MET A 1 7.40 -38.37 12.71
N ASP A 2 6.75 -37.65 13.63
CA ASP A 2 6.79 -36.19 13.62
C ASP A 2 8.18 -35.76 14.08
N ALA A 3 8.90 -35.05 13.21
CA ALA A 3 10.19 -34.48 13.54
C ALA A 3 10.01 -33.53 14.72
N GLN A 4 10.57 -33.89 15.86
CA GLN A 4 10.60 -33.06 17.05
C GLN A 4 11.33 -31.75 16.69
N ILE A 5 10.58 -30.66 16.52
CA ILE A 5 11.15 -29.35 16.22
C ILE A 5 11.94 -28.93 17.46
N ASN A 6 13.25 -28.75 17.32
CA ASN A 6 14.10 -28.23 18.38
C ASN A 6 13.65 -26.78 18.68
N PRO A 7 13.13 -26.49 19.88
CA PRO A 7 12.54 -25.18 20.19
C PRO A 7 13.50 -24.01 19.98
N THR A 8 14.79 -24.21 20.28
CA THR A 8 15.83 -23.18 20.13
C THR A 8 16.11 -22.86 18.65
N GLU A 9 16.17 -23.88 17.79
CA GLU A 9 16.44 -23.69 16.36
C GLU A 9 15.25 -23.04 15.63
N TRP A 10 14.03 -23.35 16.06
CA TRP A 10 12.83 -22.69 15.54
C TRP A 10 12.80 -21.21 15.90
N GLU A 11 13.10 -20.90 17.15
CA GLU A 11 13.06 -19.53 17.66
C GLU A 11 14.09 -18.64 16.95
N GLU A 12 15.32 -19.13 16.75
CA GLU A 12 16.36 -18.43 15.99
C GLU A 12 15.94 -18.18 14.52
N LYS A 13 15.29 -19.15 13.88
CA LYS A 13 14.76 -19.00 12.51
C LYS A 13 13.65 -17.96 12.45
N LEU A 14 12.73 -17.98 13.41
CA LEU A 14 11.64 -17.01 13.47
C LEU A 14 12.18 -15.60 13.75
N GLU A 15 13.11 -15.46 14.68
CA GLU A 15 13.78 -14.19 14.97
C GLU A 15 14.44 -13.62 13.70
N THR A 16 15.23 -14.43 13.00
CA THR A 16 15.88 -14.02 11.75
C THR A 16 14.86 -13.60 10.69
N ALA A 17 13.77 -14.36 10.55
CA ALA A 17 12.70 -14.05 9.60
C ALA A 17 11.98 -12.74 9.94
N LEU A 18 11.70 -12.50 11.23
CA LEU A 18 11.09 -11.26 11.71
C LEU A 18 12.02 -10.05 11.48
N ILE A 19 13.31 -10.17 11.78
CA ILE A 19 14.31 -9.12 11.53
C ILE A 19 14.37 -8.77 10.04
N CYS A 20 14.37 -9.78 9.17
CA CYS A 20 14.35 -9.58 7.72
C CYS A 20 13.10 -8.81 7.27
N LEU A 21 11.92 -9.22 7.76
CA LEU A 21 10.66 -8.57 7.43
C LEU A 21 10.59 -7.12 7.97
N ILE A 22 11.11 -6.87 9.18
CA ILE A 22 11.24 -5.53 9.76
C ILE A 22 12.12 -4.65 8.87
N SER A 23 13.26 -5.16 8.39
CA SER A 23 14.11 -4.42 7.46
C SER A 23 13.35 -4.04 6.20
N LEU A 24 12.62 -4.98 5.60
CA LEU A 24 11.79 -4.71 4.42
C LEU A 24 10.69 -3.67 4.69
N CYS A 25 10.08 -3.68 5.89
CA CYS A 25 9.11 -2.66 6.28
C CYS A 25 9.76 -1.27 6.41
N ARG A 26 11.00 -1.17 6.91
CA ARG A 26 11.73 0.11 6.96
C ARG A 26 12.08 0.60 5.55
N ASP A 27 12.57 -0.30 4.69
CA ASP A 27 12.87 0.02 3.29
C ASP A 27 11.62 0.49 2.54
N MET A 28 10.47 -0.16 2.78
CA MET A 28 9.18 0.26 2.23
C MET A 28 8.83 1.68 2.69
N GLY A 29 8.96 1.98 3.99
CA GLY A 29 8.72 3.33 4.51
C GLY A 29 9.60 4.39 3.84
N GLN A 30 10.88 4.06 3.58
CA GLN A 30 11.78 4.95 2.86
C GLN A 30 11.37 5.14 1.40
N ALA A 31 10.98 4.07 0.70
CA ALA A 31 10.51 4.13 -0.68
C ALA A 31 9.18 4.91 -0.81
N LEU A 32 8.27 4.76 0.15
CA LEU A 32 7.04 5.54 0.22
C LEU A 32 7.33 7.02 0.45
N ALA A 33 8.25 7.34 1.37
CA ALA A 33 8.65 8.73 1.66
C ALA A 33 9.32 9.40 0.44
N SER A 34 10.08 8.64 -0.35
CA SER A 34 10.69 9.14 -1.59
C SER A 34 9.76 9.09 -2.80
N ARG A 35 8.54 8.56 -2.65
CA ARG A 35 7.57 8.33 -3.74
C ARG A 35 8.14 7.49 -4.89
N ASP A 36 9.06 6.57 -4.58
CA ASP A 36 9.68 5.68 -5.56
C ASP A 36 8.79 4.45 -5.79
N ALA A 37 7.90 4.55 -6.78
CA ALA A 37 6.95 3.49 -7.12
C ALA A 37 7.63 2.17 -7.54
N ASN A 38 8.82 2.22 -8.14
CA ASN A 38 9.53 1.01 -8.54
C ASN A 38 10.07 0.27 -7.31
N SER A 39 10.71 1.00 -6.40
CA SER A 39 11.17 0.44 -5.13
C SER A 39 10.02 -0.09 -4.29
N VAL A 40 8.89 0.63 -4.21
CA VAL A 40 7.67 0.14 -3.53
C VAL A 40 7.21 -1.20 -4.11
N LEU A 41 7.15 -1.33 -5.43
CA LEU A 41 6.73 -2.57 -6.09
C LEU A 41 7.72 -3.73 -5.84
N GLU A 42 9.02 -3.48 -5.93
CA GLU A 42 10.04 -4.50 -5.68
C GLU A 42 10.06 -4.96 -4.22
N ILE A 43 9.94 -4.04 -3.28
CA ILE A 43 9.92 -4.35 -1.84
C ILE A 43 8.63 -5.10 -1.48
N SER A 44 7.48 -4.71 -2.05
CA SER A 44 6.21 -5.43 -1.85
C SER A 44 6.33 -6.93 -2.19
N LYS A 45 6.95 -7.26 -3.32
CA LYS A 45 7.16 -8.66 -3.73
C LYS A 45 8.08 -9.44 -2.79
N LYS A 46 9.07 -8.76 -2.20
CA LYS A 46 9.96 -9.35 -1.19
C LYS A 46 9.23 -9.56 0.14
N GLN A 47 8.39 -8.61 0.53
CA GLN A 47 7.57 -8.69 1.75
C GLN A 47 6.58 -9.85 1.69
N GLU A 48 5.91 -10.07 0.55
CA GLU A 48 4.98 -11.19 0.37
C GLU A 48 5.63 -12.53 0.73
N LYS A 49 6.81 -12.82 0.16
CA LYS A 49 7.58 -14.03 0.46
C LYS A 49 8.06 -14.09 1.91
N ALA A 50 8.47 -12.96 2.48
CA ALA A 50 8.92 -12.89 3.86
C ALA A 50 7.78 -13.14 4.86
N VAL A 51 6.58 -12.63 4.58
CA VAL A 51 5.36 -12.89 5.37
C VAL A 51 4.99 -14.36 5.31
N GLU A 52 5.00 -14.98 4.13
CA GLU A 52 4.76 -16.42 3.99
C GLU A 52 5.76 -17.25 4.83
N ASN A 53 7.04 -16.87 4.82
CA ASN A 53 8.05 -17.56 5.63
C ASN A 53 7.79 -17.41 7.14
N VAL A 54 7.48 -16.19 7.60
CA VAL A 54 7.11 -15.94 9.01
C VAL A 54 5.87 -16.74 9.40
N GLN A 55 4.83 -16.77 8.56
CA GLN A 55 3.60 -17.52 8.82
C GLN A 55 3.87 -19.03 8.94
N ASN A 56 4.65 -19.59 8.01
CA ASN A 56 5.03 -21.00 8.02
C ASN A 56 5.80 -21.42 9.29
N LEU A 57 6.57 -20.48 9.87
CA LEU A 57 7.26 -20.68 11.14
C LEU A 57 6.29 -20.56 12.32
N LEU A 58 5.38 -19.57 12.31
CA LEU A 58 4.37 -19.39 13.35
C LEU A 58 3.37 -20.54 13.43
N ASP A 59 2.96 -21.13 12.31
CA ASP A 59 2.05 -22.28 12.28
C ASP A 59 2.64 -23.53 12.98
N LYS A 60 3.97 -23.57 13.11
CA LYS A 60 4.72 -24.64 13.77
C LYS A 60 5.18 -24.25 15.17
N ALA A 61 4.75 -23.09 15.68
CA ALA A 61 5.24 -22.54 16.92
C ALA A 61 4.82 -23.39 18.13
N PRO A 62 5.71 -23.63 19.10
CA PRO A 62 5.30 -24.06 20.43
C PRO A 62 4.48 -22.95 21.11
N ASN A 63 3.59 -23.32 22.04
CA ASN A 63 2.61 -22.43 22.68
C ASN A 63 3.16 -21.19 23.41
N ALA A 64 4.48 -21.02 23.53
CA ALA A 64 5.11 -19.90 24.20
C ALA A 64 6.19 -19.26 23.31
N ALA A 65 5.91 -18.07 22.79
CA ALA A 65 6.92 -17.21 22.17
C ALA A 65 7.71 -16.46 23.26
N SER A 66 9.01 -16.30 23.06
CA SER A 66 9.84 -15.55 23.99
C SER A 66 9.47 -14.07 24.04
N ARG A 67 10.07 -13.36 24.99
CA ARG A 67 9.91 -11.91 25.09
C ARG A 67 10.47 -11.20 23.85
N ASN A 68 11.61 -11.66 23.33
CA ASN A 68 12.28 -11.05 22.18
C ASN A 68 11.40 -11.12 20.92
N LEU A 69 10.86 -12.30 20.60
CA LEU A 69 9.94 -12.49 19.47
C LEU A 69 8.70 -11.58 19.58
N ARG A 70 8.17 -11.39 20.79
CA ARG A 70 7.04 -10.49 21.03
C ARG A 70 7.39 -9.02 20.83
N GLU A 71 8.61 -8.61 21.15
CA GLU A 71 9.10 -7.25 20.91
C GLU A 71 9.30 -6.99 19.41
N LEU A 72 9.90 -7.93 18.68
CA LEU A 72 10.02 -7.88 17.21
C LEU A 72 8.66 -7.82 16.51
N ALA A 73 7.69 -8.65 16.94
CA ALA A 73 6.34 -8.61 16.38
C ALA A 73 5.64 -7.26 16.61
N LYS A 74 5.84 -6.63 17.78
CA LYS A 74 5.30 -5.29 18.05
C LYS A 74 5.92 -4.25 17.14
N GLU A 75 7.24 -4.27 16.98
CA GLU A 75 7.94 -3.35 16.08
C GLU A 75 7.43 -3.50 14.64
N LEU A 76 7.31 -4.73 14.16
CA LEU A 76 6.78 -5.04 12.84
C LEU A 76 5.37 -4.45 12.64
N CYS A 77 4.48 -4.65 13.61
CA CYS A 77 3.12 -4.08 13.56
C CYS A 77 3.14 -2.55 13.48
N LEU A 78 3.99 -1.88 14.27
CA LEU A 78 4.11 -0.42 14.28
C LEU A 78 4.62 0.11 12.94
N LEU A 79 5.68 -0.50 12.38
CA LEU A 79 6.23 -0.11 11.08
C LEU A 79 5.22 -0.32 9.95
N ASN A 80 4.51 -1.45 9.99
CA ASN A 80 3.51 -1.72 8.96
C ASN A 80 2.30 -0.77 9.04
N ASP A 81 1.84 -0.44 10.25
CA ASP A 81 0.78 0.57 10.44
C ASP A 81 1.21 1.94 9.91
N LEU A 82 2.45 2.34 10.14
CA LEU A 82 3.00 3.57 9.58
C LEU A 82 2.99 3.55 8.04
N ASN A 83 3.49 2.48 7.43
CA ASN A 83 3.52 2.35 5.97
C ASN A 83 2.11 2.36 5.36
N VAL A 84 1.14 1.71 6.00
CA VAL A 84 -0.27 1.73 5.57
C VAL A 84 -0.83 3.15 5.61
N ARG A 85 -0.57 3.90 6.68
CA ARG A 85 -1.00 5.30 6.77
C ARG A 85 -0.42 6.16 5.64
N MET A 86 0.86 5.98 5.31
CA MET A 86 1.50 6.70 4.20
C MET A 86 0.85 6.36 2.85
N LEU A 87 0.54 5.08 2.61
CA LEU A 87 -0.17 4.66 1.40
C LEU A 87 -1.59 5.25 1.31
N LEU A 88 -2.33 5.28 2.42
CA LEU A 88 -3.67 5.87 2.46
C LEU A 88 -3.64 7.37 2.20
N ASP A 89 -2.66 8.09 2.76
CA ASP A 89 -2.48 9.53 2.54
C ASP A 89 -2.15 9.85 1.06
N GLU A 90 -1.28 9.06 0.44
CA GLU A 90 -0.94 9.21 -0.98
C GLU A 90 -2.14 8.87 -1.89
N LEU A 91 -2.94 7.86 -1.52
CA LEU A 91 -4.17 7.52 -2.23
C LEU A 91 -5.21 8.65 -2.13
N GLU A 92 -5.38 9.24 -0.95
CA GLU A 92 -6.27 10.37 -0.74
C GLU A 92 -5.84 11.60 -1.56
N THR A 93 -4.54 11.89 -1.57
CA THR A 93 -3.95 12.95 -2.39
C THR A 93 -4.21 12.71 -3.88
N THR A 94 -3.98 11.48 -4.36
CA THR A 94 -4.22 11.10 -5.76
C THR A 94 -5.71 11.23 -6.12
N ARG A 95 -6.61 10.80 -5.22
CA ARG A 95 -8.06 10.93 -5.41
C ARG A 95 -8.49 12.40 -5.50
N PHE A 96 -7.95 13.26 -4.64
CA PHE A 96 -8.21 14.68 -4.67
C PHE A 96 -7.76 15.32 -6.00
N LEU A 97 -6.56 14.98 -6.48
CA LEU A 97 -6.05 15.45 -7.77
C LEU A 97 -6.93 14.99 -8.92
N LEU A 98 -7.32 13.71 -8.96
CA LEU A 98 -8.22 13.18 -9.99
C LEU A 98 -9.57 13.89 -9.99
N HIS A 99 -10.15 14.17 -8.82
CA HIS A 99 -11.40 14.92 -8.71
C HIS A 99 -11.23 16.36 -9.23
N ALA A 100 -10.14 17.04 -8.87
CA ALA A 100 -9.84 18.39 -9.36
C ALA A 100 -9.67 18.42 -10.89
N TYR A 101 -8.94 17.44 -11.46
CA TYR A 101 -8.79 17.31 -12.91
C TYR A 101 -10.12 16.97 -13.60
N GLY A 102 -10.93 16.07 -13.04
CA GLY A 102 -12.26 15.75 -13.57
C GLY A 102 -13.21 16.95 -13.54
N ALA A 103 -13.16 17.75 -12.48
CA ALA A 103 -13.89 19.01 -12.39
C ALA A 103 -13.40 20.06 -13.40
N ALA A 104 -12.08 20.13 -13.66
CA ALA A 104 -11.50 20.99 -14.69
C ALA A 104 -11.80 20.52 -16.13
N GLN A 105 -12.03 19.21 -16.31
CA GLN A 105 -12.46 18.61 -17.57
C GLN A 105 -13.97 18.59 -17.75
N SER A 106 -14.76 18.99 -16.74
CA SER A 106 -16.17 19.32 -16.95
C SER A 106 -16.20 20.56 -17.85
N PRO A 107 -16.54 20.42 -19.13
CA PRO A 107 -16.57 21.58 -20.00
C PRO A 107 -17.72 22.41 -19.46
N VAL A 108 -17.42 23.66 -19.13
CA VAL A 108 -18.37 24.72 -19.42
C VAL A 108 -18.60 24.67 -20.94
N TYR A 109 -19.50 23.79 -21.38
CA TYR A 109 -20.23 23.99 -22.62
C TYR A 109 -21.23 25.11 -22.31
N THR A 110 -20.73 26.34 -22.24
CA THR A 110 -21.51 27.49 -22.71
C THR A 110 -20.93 27.90 -24.05
N GLU A 111 -20.79 26.95 -24.96
CA GLU A 111 -21.08 27.24 -26.35
C GLU A 111 -22.52 26.83 -26.56
N SER A 112 -23.42 27.80 -26.57
CA SER A 112 -24.70 27.68 -27.26
C SER A 112 -24.41 27.47 -28.76
N GLY A 113 -23.92 26.29 -29.10
CA GLY A 113 -23.68 25.82 -30.45
C GLY A 113 -24.67 24.70 -30.76
N GLN A 114 -25.94 24.86 -30.38
CA GLN A 114 -26.97 24.00 -30.96
C GLN A 114 -26.97 24.29 -32.45
N THR A 115 -26.52 23.31 -33.22
CA THR A 115 -26.82 23.26 -34.64
C THR A 115 -28.14 22.52 -34.82
N ASP A 116 -28.92 22.90 -35.83
CA ASP A 116 -30.11 22.13 -36.17
C ASP A 116 -29.72 20.73 -36.70
N LEU A 117 -30.71 19.87 -37.00
CA LEU A 117 -30.45 18.52 -37.54
C LEU A 117 -29.71 18.51 -38.89
N ARG A 118 -29.43 19.68 -39.49
CA ARG A 118 -28.70 19.86 -40.74
C ARG A 118 -27.29 20.44 -40.52
N GLY A 119 -26.94 20.81 -39.30
CA GLY A 119 -25.61 21.31 -38.94
C GLY A 119 -25.46 22.83 -39.01
N ASP A 120 -26.54 23.59 -39.21
CA ASP A 120 -26.48 25.06 -39.25
C ASP A 120 -26.54 25.66 -37.83
N PRO A 121 -25.71 26.68 -37.48
CA PRO A 121 -25.69 27.26 -36.13
C PRO A 121 -27.00 27.97 -35.78
N ILE A 122 -27.63 27.60 -34.66
CA ILE A 122 -28.80 28.30 -34.13
C ILE A 122 -28.32 29.51 -33.33
N ALA A 123 -28.54 30.71 -33.87
CA ALA A 123 -28.31 31.94 -33.13
C ALA A 123 -29.36 32.08 -32.02
N ILE A 124 -28.97 31.83 -30.77
CA ILE A 124 -29.80 32.12 -29.60
C ILE A 124 -29.54 33.57 -29.18
N ASN A 125 -30.44 34.48 -29.55
CA ASN A 125 -30.45 35.83 -29.02
C ASN A 125 -31.04 35.80 -27.60
N ILE A 126 -30.19 35.97 -26.59
CA ILE A 126 -30.63 36.14 -25.21
C ILE A 126 -30.93 37.63 -25.02
N VAL A 127 -32.21 37.98 -24.93
CA VAL A 127 -32.66 39.31 -24.48
C VAL A 127 -32.55 39.33 -22.95
N GLY A 128 -31.85 40.33 -22.41
CA GLY A 128 -31.57 40.51 -20.99
C GLY A 128 -32.77 40.88 -20.13
#